data_AF-A0A139SLR2-F1
#
_entry.id   AF-A0A139SLR2-F1
#
_cell.length_a   1.000
_cell.length_b   1.000
_cell.length_c   1.000
_cell.angle_alpha   90.00
_cell.angle_beta   90.00
_cell.angle_gamma   90.00
#
_symmetry.space_group_name_H-M   'P 1'
#
loop_
_entity.id
_entity.type
_entity.pdbx_description
1 polymer ?
#
loop_
_entity_poly.entity_id
_entity_poly.type
_entity_poly.pdbx_seq_one_letter_code
_entity_poly.pdbx_strand_id
1 'polypeptide(L)'
;MIHSGTYGTGEFTEEGKPINLAFSLSAVIQDHKGHKVGLTIAGKHPTGKRGQERGIVALDGDCSNTYTGDTIVDGAYNVLYLRKESGATAIAGNIYITNRSAVSMFFSNQISDSSKVVLSNRATFMFSTSPGERIERIRELIVEKGVGIFSFGHLEESINDKRTLILDDLNINNGASLRIMRWEEGRDFLLVRKNSKHLADAMKKITIDGWAKNQVYLKDYDKDYWSIEAAPEPATYGALLSGLGLGLAVWRKRQKGRRTNECATK
;
A
#
# COMPACT_ATOMS: atom_id res chain seq x y z
N MET A 1 -6.26 -17.08 24.10
CA MET A 1 -4.85 -16.68 24.28
C MET A 1 -3.99 -17.79 23.72
N ILE A 2 -3.08 -17.51 22.78
CA ILE A 2 -2.14 -18.50 22.21
C ILE A 2 -0.78 -18.32 22.92
N HIS A 3 -0.17 -19.41 23.37
CA HIS A 3 1.10 -19.40 24.11
C HIS A 3 2.29 -19.83 23.24
N SER A 4 3.51 -19.46 23.63
CA SER A 4 4.74 -19.94 22.97
C SER A 4 4.79 -21.47 22.99
N GLY A 5 5.04 -22.10 21.84
CA GLY A 5 5.08 -23.56 21.71
C GLY A 5 3.75 -24.21 21.36
N THR A 6 2.66 -23.44 21.22
CA THR A 6 1.45 -23.92 20.54
C THR A 6 1.70 -23.91 19.03
N TYR A 7 1.99 -25.08 18.46
CA TYR A 7 2.03 -25.27 17.00
C TYR A 7 0.65 -25.75 16.55
N GLY A 8 -0.04 -24.92 15.78
CA GLY A 8 -1.24 -25.33 15.05
C GLY A 8 -0.90 -25.40 13.56
N THR A 9 -0.84 -26.61 13.01
CA THR A 9 -0.75 -26.82 11.56
C THR A 9 -2.11 -27.23 11.06
N GLY A 10 -2.79 -26.35 10.32
CA GLY A 10 -3.98 -26.70 9.57
C GLY A 10 -3.59 -26.98 8.13
N GLU A 11 -3.61 -28.25 7.71
CA GLU A 11 -3.52 -28.63 6.30
C GLU A 11 -4.93 -28.84 5.77
N PHE A 12 -5.29 -28.11 4.72
CA PHE A 12 -6.59 -28.25 4.06
C PHE A 12 -6.32 -28.73 2.63
N THR A 13 -6.83 -29.91 2.29
CA THR A 13 -6.78 -30.46 0.93
C THR A 13 -8.20 -30.74 0.47
N GLU A 14 -8.63 -30.18 -0.65
CA GLU A 14 -9.86 -30.60 -1.32
C GLU A 14 -9.70 -30.49 -2.85
N GLU A 15 -10.18 -31.50 -3.56
CA GLU A 15 -10.01 -31.61 -5.02
C GLU A 15 -11.04 -30.77 -5.79
N GLY A 16 -10.57 -29.96 -6.74
CA GLY A 16 -11.34 -29.61 -7.95
C GLY A 16 -11.91 -28.19 -8.08
N LYS A 17 -11.84 -27.33 -7.06
CA LYS A 17 -12.23 -25.89 -7.16
C LYS A 17 -11.20 -25.00 -6.49
N PRO A 18 -11.02 -23.74 -6.93
CA PRO A 18 -10.15 -22.81 -6.23
C PRO A 18 -10.71 -22.49 -4.84
N ILE A 19 -9.90 -22.69 -3.81
CA ILE A 19 -10.27 -22.48 -2.41
C ILE A 19 -9.63 -21.18 -1.90
N ASN A 20 -10.45 -20.29 -1.35
CA ASN A 20 -9.96 -19.23 -0.48
C ASN A 20 -10.01 -19.77 0.96
N LEU A 21 -8.87 -20.23 1.47
CA LEU A 21 -8.77 -20.67 2.85
C LEU A 21 -8.63 -19.41 3.71
N ALA A 22 -9.69 -19.04 4.41
CA ALA A 22 -9.69 -17.90 5.32
C ALA A 22 -9.74 -18.37 6.77
N PHE A 23 -8.75 -17.95 7.55
CA PHE A 23 -8.66 -18.24 8.98
C PHE A 23 -8.62 -16.93 9.77
N SER A 24 -9.49 -16.80 10.76
CA SER A 24 -9.58 -15.62 11.63
C SER A 24 -9.03 -15.96 13.02
N LEU A 25 -8.11 -15.12 13.49
CA LEU A 25 -7.46 -15.19 14.80
C LEU A 25 -7.89 -14.00 15.65
N SER A 26 -8.94 -14.20 16.45
CA SER A 26 -9.43 -13.19 17.40
C SER A 26 -8.68 -13.23 18.74
N ALA A 27 -8.03 -14.35 19.04
CA ALA A 27 -7.28 -14.53 20.27
C ALA A 27 -6.06 -13.59 20.33
N VAL A 28 -5.78 -13.06 21.53
CA VAL A 28 -4.53 -12.35 21.80
C VAL A 28 -3.35 -13.32 21.73
N ILE A 29 -2.36 -12.94 20.93
CA ILE A 29 -1.04 -13.56 20.83
C ILE A 29 -0.06 -12.71 21.63
N GLN A 30 0.67 -13.34 22.55
CA GLN A 30 1.61 -12.67 23.43
C GLN A 30 2.86 -13.50 23.64
N ASP A 31 3.98 -12.83 23.94
CA ASP A 31 5.19 -13.50 24.42
C ASP A 31 4.90 -14.27 25.71
N HIS A 32 5.69 -15.30 26.01
CA HIS A 32 5.43 -16.15 27.16
C HIS A 32 6.72 -16.53 27.89
N LYS A 33 6.76 -16.26 29.21
CA LYS A 33 7.88 -16.62 30.11
C LYS A 33 9.26 -16.21 29.58
N GLY A 34 9.37 -15.01 29.00
CA GLY A 34 10.61 -14.49 28.45
C GLY A 34 10.98 -15.01 27.06
N HIS A 35 10.14 -15.87 26.46
CA HIS A 35 10.30 -16.32 25.08
C HIS A 35 9.44 -15.49 24.13
N LYS A 36 10.08 -15.04 23.04
CA LYS A 36 9.41 -14.35 21.95
C LYS A 36 8.51 -15.31 21.19
N VAL A 37 7.29 -14.89 20.90
CA VAL A 37 6.37 -15.58 20.00
C VAL A 37 6.40 -14.88 18.65
N GLY A 38 6.54 -15.65 17.58
CA GLY A 38 6.44 -15.18 16.20
C GLY A 38 5.22 -15.77 15.50
N LEU A 39 4.89 -15.24 14.33
CA LEU A 39 3.80 -15.72 13.49
C LEU A 39 4.31 -15.98 12.08
N THR A 40 4.21 -17.21 11.59
CA THR A 40 4.59 -17.55 10.21
C THR A 40 3.36 -17.99 9.44
N ILE A 41 3.13 -17.33 8.31
CA ILE A 41 2.10 -17.67 7.33
C ILE A 41 2.83 -18.05 6.05
N ALA A 42 2.75 -19.33 5.69
CA ALA A 42 3.38 -19.86 4.51
C ALA A 42 2.46 -20.89 3.84
N GLY A 43 2.62 -21.06 2.54
CA GLY A 43 1.80 -21.97 1.73
C GLY A 43 2.13 -21.82 0.25
N LYS A 44 1.94 -22.88 -0.53
CA LYS A 44 2.17 -22.86 -1.97
C LYS A 44 0.83 -22.92 -2.69
N HIS A 45 0.50 -21.87 -3.43
CA HIS A 45 -0.73 -21.79 -4.23
C HIS A 45 -0.40 -21.81 -5.73
N PRO A 46 -1.21 -22.46 -6.59
CA PRO A 46 -0.97 -22.51 -8.03
C PRO A 46 -1.02 -21.11 -8.66
N THR A 47 0.01 -20.73 -9.42
CA THR A 47 0.03 -19.45 -10.17
C THR A 47 -0.50 -19.64 -11.60
N GLY A 48 -1.33 -18.73 -12.10
CA GLY A 48 -1.67 -18.61 -13.54
C GLY A 48 -3.10 -18.95 -13.97
N LYS A 49 -3.98 -19.44 -13.09
CA LYS A 49 -5.40 -19.73 -13.43
C LYS A 49 -6.38 -18.61 -13.01
N ARG A 50 -7.56 -18.48 -13.60
CA ARG A 50 -8.57 -17.52 -13.13
C ARG A 50 -9.21 -18.08 -11.84
N GLY A 51 -9.37 -17.25 -10.80
CA GLY A 51 -9.94 -17.68 -9.51
C GLY A 51 -8.97 -18.29 -8.50
N GLN A 52 -7.64 -18.16 -8.69
CA GLN A 52 -6.58 -18.80 -7.89
C GLN A 52 -6.80 -18.87 -6.38
N GLU A 53 -6.43 -20.03 -5.82
CA GLU A 53 -6.36 -20.32 -4.39
C GLU A 53 -5.56 -19.26 -3.63
N ARG A 54 -6.01 -18.98 -2.41
CA ARG A 54 -5.39 -18.01 -1.52
C ARG A 54 -5.36 -18.57 -0.11
N GLY A 55 -4.24 -18.37 0.57
CA GLY A 55 -4.16 -18.51 2.03
C GLY A 55 -4.39 -17.15 2.66
N ILE A 56 -5.47 -16.99 3.40
CA ILE A 56 -5.82 -15.74 4.06
C ILE A 56 -5.86 -15.99 5.56
N VAL A 57 -5.06 -15.25 6.30
CA VAL A 57 -5.12 -15.21 7.76
C VAL A 57 -5.50 -13.80 8.18
N ALA A 58 -6.48 -13.64 9.06
CA ALA A 58 -6.86 -12.37 9.64
C ALA A 58 -6.52 -12.34 11.13
N LEU A 59 -5.87 -11.27 11.58
CA LEU A 59 -5.77 -10.92 12.99
C LEU A 59 -6.90 -9.94 13.30
N ASP A 60 -7.92 -10.38 14.02
CA ASP A 60 -9.13 -9.61 14.31
C ASP A 60 -9.42 -9.52 15.82
N GLY A 61 -10.52 -8.87 16.18
CA GLY A 61 -10.89 -8.54 17.56
C GLY A 61 -10.39 -7.17 18.02
N ASP A 62 -10.78 -6.79 19.23
CA ASP A 62 -10.60 -5.45 19.83
C ASP A 62 -9.40 -5.36 20.78
N CYS A 63 -8.71 -6.48 21.05
CA CYS A 63 -7.58 -6.54 21.96
C CYS A 63 -6.24 -6.60 21.19
N SER A 64 -5.27 -5.80 21.61
CA SER A 64 -3.92 -5.77 21.04
C SER A 64 -3.17 -7.09 21.26
N ASN A 65 -2.44 -7.52 20.24
CA ASN A 65 -1.38 -8.50 20.38
C ASN A 65 -0.14 -7.84 21.00
N THR A 66 0.65 -8.60 21.76
CA THR A 66 1.84 -8.10 22.46
C THR A 66 3.10 -8.91 22.18
N TYR A 67 3.04 -9.87 21.23
CA TYR A 67 4.19 -10.67 20.84
C TYR A 67 5.25 -9.82 20.13
N THR A 68 6.53 -10.04 20.46
CA THR A 68 7.66 -9.25 19.92
C THR A 68 8.54 -10.03 18.95
N GLY A 69 8.23 -11.32 18.73
CA GLY A 69 8.86 -12.11 17.68
C GLY A 69 8.37 -11.67 16.30
N ASP A 70 9.10 -12.10 15.26
CA ASP A 70 8.84 -11.66 13.90
C ASP A 70 7.56 -12.29 13.33
N THR A 71 6.90 -11.53 12.45
CA THR A 71 5.83 -11.99 11.59
C THR A 71 6.37 -12.24 10.19
N ILE A 72 6.25 -13.46 9.68
CA ILE A 72 6.70 -13.83 8.34
C ILE A 72 5.47 -14.19 7.50
N VAL A 73 5.31 -13.53 6.36
CA VAL A 73 4.29 -13.84 5.37
C VAL A 73 5.00 -14.19 4.07
N ASP A 74 4.98 -15.47 3.71
CA ASP A 74 5.73 -16.00 2.57
C ASP A 74 4.82 -16.77 1.59
N GLY A 75 5.13 -16.66 0.30
CA GLY A 75 4.50 -17.46 -0.75
C GLY A 75 3.39 -16.71 -1.49
N ALA A 76 3.31 -16.98 -2.80
CA ALA A 76 2.40 -16.28 -3.69
C ALA A 76 0.94 -16.47 -3.25
N TYR A 77 0.20 -15.36 -3.16
CA TYR A 77 -1.22 -15.33 -2.76
C TYR A 77 -1.52 -15.70 -1.31
N ASN A 78 -0.49 -15.82 -0.45
CA ASN A 78 -0.71 -15.73 0.99
C ASN A 78 -0.91 -14.27 1.39
N VAL A 79 -1.95 -14.03 2.20
CA VAL A 79 -2.33 -12.69 2.64
C VAL A 79 -2.59 -12.69 4.13
N LEU A 80 -1.95 -11.77 4.84
CA LEU A 80 -2.27 -11.45 6.22
C LEU A 80 -3.12 -10.18 6.27
N TYR A 81 -4.32 -10.28 6.83
CA TYR A 81 -5.20 -9.15 7.11
C TYR A 81 -5.02 -8.68 8.55
N LEU A 82 -4.71 -7.41 8.71
CA LEU A 82 -4.66 -6.74 10.01
C LEU A 82 -5.98 -6.00 10.20
N ARG A 83 -6.84 -6.55 11.08
CA ARG A 83 -8.24 -6.13 11.27
C ARG A 83 -8.56 -5.94 12.75
N LYS A 84 -7.58 -5.53 13.55
CA LYS A 84 -7.81 -5.20 14.95
C LYS A 84 -8.63 -3.92 15.06
N GLU A 85 -9.70 -3.98 15.85
CA GLU A 85 -10.65 -2.89 16.03
C GLU A 85 -10.24 -1.98 17.19
N SER A 86 -10.94 -0.87 17.38
CA SER A 86 -10.76 0.04 18.53
C SER A 86 -9.32 0.54 18.74
N GLY A 87 -8.53 0.62 17.66
CA GLY A 87 -7.13 1.07 17.68
C GLY A 87 -6.15 0.05 18.26
N ALA A 88 -6.56 -1.21 18.43
CA ALA A 88 -5.68 -2.27 18.90
C ALA A 88 -4.58 -2.62 17.87
N THR A 89 -3.41 -2.98 18.39
CA THR A 89 -2.24 -3.35 17.60
C THR A 89 -2.32 -4.82 17.18
N ALA A 90 -2.25 -5.10 15.89
CA ALA A 90 -2.23 -6.46 15.35
C ALA A 90 -0.84 -7.09 15.41
N ILE A 91 0.22 -6.32 15.19
CA ILE A 91 1.61 -6.80 15.18
C ILE A 91 2.50 -5.86 15.99
N ALA A 92 3.14 -6.39 17.05
CA ALA A 92 4.11 -5.63 17.84
C ALA A 92 5.58 -5.91 17.46
N GLY A 93 5.86 -7.02 16.76
CA GLY A 93 7.19 -7.35 16.22
C GLY A 93 7.46 -6.80 14.81
N ASN A 94 8.56 -7.25 14.19
CA ASN A 94 8.87 -6.89 12.79
C ASN A 94 8.09 -7.77 11.82
N ILE A 95 7.99 -7.32 10.57
CA ILE A 95 7.23 -7.98 9.52
C ILE A 95 8.13 -8.24 8.32
N TYR A 96 8.12 -9.47 7.83
CA TYR A 96 8.83 -9.91 6.63
C TYR A 96 7.81 -10.42 5.62
N ILE A 97 7.67 -9.72 4.49
CA ILE A 97 6.72 -10.04 3.42
C ILE A 97 7.55 -10.45 2.21
N THR A 98 7.37 -11.70 1.75
CA THR A 98 8.24 -12.30 0.73
C THR A 98 7.45 -13.05 -0.34
N ASN A 99 8.06 -13.15 -1.54
CA ASN A 99 7.61 -14.05 -2.60
C ASN A 99 6.14 -13.86 -3.02
N ARG A 100 5.76 -12.63 -3.39
CA ARG A 100 4.40 -12.27 -3.84
C ARG A 100 3.28 -12.50 -2.81
N SER A 101 3.62 -12.62 -1.54
CA SER A 101 2.64 -12.54 -0.45
C SER A 101 2.23 -11.08 -0.18
N ALA A 102 1.23 -10.89 0.69
CA ALA A 102 0.78 -9.56 1.06
C ALA A 102 0.39 -9.40 2.53
N VAL A 103 0.53 -8.18 3.04
CA VAL A 103 -0.08 -7.73 4.30
C VAL A 103 -1.02 -6.56 3.98
N SER A 104 -2.27 -6.64 4.43
CA SER A 104 -3.30 -5.64 4.19
C SER A 104 -3.87 -5.09 5.49
N MET A 105 -3.81 -3.77 5.66
CA MET A 105 -4.25 -3.04 6.86
C MET A 105 -5.67 -2.52 6.69
N PHE A 106 -6.61 -3.02 7.49
CA PHE A 106 -8.01 -2.61 7.41
C PHE A 106 -8.34 -1.37 8.22
N PHE A 107 -7.57 -1.09 9.27
CA PHE A 107 -7.73 0.08 10.13
C PHE A 107 -6.37 0.75 10.38
N SER A 108 -6.37 1.84 11.14
CA SER A 108 -5.15 2.53 11.61
C SER A 108 -4.50 1.80 12.80
N ASN A 109 -3.24 2.13 13.09
CA ASN A 109 -2.48 1.66 14.26
C ASN A 109 -2.39 0.13 14.39
N GLN A 110 -2.34 -0.57 13.25
CA GLN A 110 -2.32 -2.03 13.23
C GLN A 110 -0.93 -2.60 13.54
N ILE A 111 0.12 -1.80 13.41
CA ILE A 111 1.51 -2.20 13.59
C ILE A 111 2.14 -1.27 14.62
N SER A 112 3.01 -1.81 15.46
CA SER A 112 3.77 -0.99 16.41
C SER A 112 4.65 0.03 15.67
N ASP A 113 4.65 1.29 16.13
CA ASP A 113 5.50 2.36 15.61
C ASP A 113 7.00 2.00 15.59
N SER A 114 7.43 1.03 16.42
CA SER A 114 8.82 0.57 16.49
C SER A 114 9.20 -0.51 15.46
N SER A 115 8.21 -1.08 14.77
CA SER A 115 8.38 -2.21 13.87
C SER A 115 9.07 -1.84 12.57
N LYS A 116 9.81 -2.81 12.03
CA LYS A 116 10.29 -2.78 10.64
C LYS A 116 9.37 -3.60 9.75
N VAL A 117 9.15 -3.14 8.53
CA VAL A 117 8.48 -3.89 7.47
C VAL A 117 9.48 -4.14 6.35
N VAL A 118 9.75 -5.39 6.04
CA VAL A 118 10.72 -5.81 5.02
C VAL A 118 9.98 -6.45 3.84
N LEU A 119 10.21 -5.94 2.64
CA LEU A 119 9.61 -6.42 1.39
C LEU A 119 10.67 -7.06 0.50
N SER A 120 10.39 -8.27 0.03
CA SER A 120 11.23 -8.97 -0.94
C SER A 120 10.42 -9.70 -2.02
N ASN A 121 10.96 -9.76 -3.24
CA ASN A 121 10.44 -10.57 -4.34
C ASN A 121 8.95 -10.33 -4.68
N ARG A 122 8.58 -9.09 -5.00
CA ARG A 122 7.20 -8.68 -5.38
C ARG A 122 6.18 -8.82 -4.25
N ALA A 123 6.64 -8.83 -3.01
CA ALA A 123 5.81 -8.70 -1.82
C ALA A 123 5.02 -7.37 -1.81
N THR A 124 3.82 -7.40 -1.23
CA THR A 124 2.94 -6.23 -1.17
C THR A 124 2.57 -5.86 0.26
N PHE A 125 2.82 -4.61 0.61
CA PHE A 125 2.29 -3.98 1.82
C PHE A 125 1.21 -2.98 1.40
N MET A 126 0.01 -3.05 1.99
CA MET A 126 -1.10 -2.23 1.49
C MET A 126 -2.06 -1.78 2.58
N PHE A 127 -2.71 -0.66 2.33
CA PHE A 127 -4.00 -0.38 2.94
C PHE A 127 -5.09 -1.24 2.27
N SER A 128 -6.05 -1.70 3.06
CA SER A 128 -7.21 -2.45 2.60
C SER A 128 -8.03 -1.64 1.62
N THR A 129 -8.67 -2.31 0.67
CA THR A 129 -9.53 -1.66 -0.31
C THR A 129 -10.87 -1.20 0.24
N SER A 130 -11.18 -1.54 1.50
CA SER A 130 -12.39 -1.06 2.18
C SER A 130 -12.35 0.47 2.32
N PRO A 131 -13.51 1.16 2.31
CA PRO A 131 -13.59 2.59 2.65
C PRO A 131 -13.06 2.88 4.06
N GLY A 132 -12.78 4.15 4.33
CA GLY A 132 -12.29 4.71 5.59
C GLY A 132 -10.93 5.41 5.47
N GLU A 133 -10.78 6.51 6.19
CA GLU A 133 -9.47 7.13 6.40
C GLU A 133 -8.56 6.21 7.21
N ARG A 134 -7.26 6.22 6.88
CA ARG A 134 -6.26 5.35 7.52
C ARG A 134 -4.95 6.08 7.73
N ILE A 135 -4.37 5.90 8.91
CA ILE A 135 -3.05 6.41 9.26
C ILE A 135 -2.29 5.27 9.93
N GLU A 136 -1.14 4.92 9.37
CA GLU A 136 -0.25 3.92 9.94
C GLU A 136 1.13 4.54 10.14
N ARG A 137 1.76 4.26 11.28
CA ARG A 137 3.14 4.61 11.53
C ARG A 137 3.95 3.34 11.76
N ILE A 138 5.09 3.26 11.10
CA ILE A 138 6.10 2.24 11.34
C ILE A 138 7.47 2.90 11.36
N ARG A 139 8.45 2.26 12.00
CA ARG A 139 9.80 2.82 12.08
C ARG A 139 10.47 2.82 10.72
N GLU A 140 10.49 1.67 10.06
CA GLU A 140 11.28 1.50 8.84
C GLU A 140 10.56 0.63 7.82
N LEU A 141 10.47 1.12 6.59
CA LEU A 141 10.13 0.32 5.43
C LEU A 141 11.41 -0.03 4.67
N ILE A 142 11.68 -1.32 4.52
CA ILE A 142 12.86 -1.83 3.83
C ILE A 142 12.40 -2.60 2.59
N VAL A 143 12.94 -2.28 1.42
CA VAL A 143 12.89 -3.19 0.27
C VAL A 143 14.24 -3.86 0.15
N GLU A 144 14.30 -5.12 0.56
CA GLU A 144 15.56 -5.86 0.69
C GLU A 144 16.03 -6.42 -0.65
N LYS A 145 15.11 -6.98 -1.46
CA LYS A 145 15.44 -7.60 -2.75
C LYS A 145 14.30 -7.50 -3.77
N GLY A 146 14.66 -7.21 -5.02
CA GLY A 146 13.72 -7.15 -6.13
C GLY A 146 12.77 -5.96 -6.01
N VAL A 147 11.51 -6.14 -6.43
CA VAL A 147 10.51 -5.07 -6.35
C VAL A 147 9.67 -5.27 -5.08
N GLY A 148 9.64 -4.30 -4.18
CA GLY A 148 8.62 -4.19 -3.13
C GLY A 148 7.45 -3.36 -3.64
N ILE A 149 6.23 -3.68 -3.19
CA ILE A 149 5.03 -2.93 -3.58
C ILE A 149 4.41 -2.31 -2.33
N PHE A 150 4.19 -1.00 -2.36
CA PHE A 150 3.28 -0.34 -1.44
C PHE A 150 2.02 0.11 -2.19
N SER A 151 0.84 -0.22 -1.68
CA SER A 151 -0.43 0.13 -2.33
C SER A 151 -1.32 0.92 -1.39
N PHE A 152 -1.79 2.07 -1.86
CA PHE A 152 -2.79 2.86 -1.14
C PHE A 152 -4.18 2.26 -1.18
N GLY A 153 -4.43 1.21 -1.97
CA GLY A 153 -5.62 0.35 -1.81
C GLY A 153 -6.94 0.90 -2.37
N HIS A 154 -6.97 2.06 -3.01
CA HIS A 154 -8.21 2.59 -3.61
C HIS A 154 -8.69 1.72 -4.79
N LEU A 155 -9.95 1.28 -4.79
CA LEU A 155 -10.56 0.52 -5.91
C LEU A 155 -11.44 1.41 -6.81
N GLU A 156 -11.97 2.50 -6.26
CA GLU A 156 -12.85 3.44 -6.96
C GLU A 156 -12.33 4.86 -6.74
N GLU A 157 -12.29 5.65 -7.82
CA GLU A 157 -11.80 7.04 -7.82
C GLU A 157 -12.72 7.99 -7.02
N SER A 158 -13.95 7.57 -6.70
CA SER A 158 -14.98 8.38 -6.02
C SER A 158 -14.81 8.50 -4.50
N ILE A 159 -13.88 7.75 -3.92
CA ILE A 159 -13.67 7.70 -2.47
C ILE A 159 -12.61 8.73 -2.07
N ASN A 160 -13.03 9.82 -1.42
CA ASN A 160 -12.14 10.89 -0.92
C ASN A 160 -11.39 10.54 0.38
N ASP A 161 -11.37 9.27 0.78
CA ASP A 161 -10.73 8.84 2.02
C ASP A 161 -9.21 9.06 1.95
N LYS A 162 -8.67 9.69 2.98
CA LYS A 162 -7.23 9.93 3.09
C LYS A 162 -6.51 8.73 3.67
N ARG A 163 -5.35 8.41 3.10
CA ARG A 163 -4.53 7.30 3.57
C ARG A 163 -3.08 7.75 3.72
N THR A 164 -2.53 7.55 4.91
CA THR A 164 -1.21 8.06 5.27
C THR A 164 -0.35 6.95 5.85
N LEU A 165 0.80 6.69 5.23
CA LEU A 165 1.85 5.87 5.84
C LEU A 165 2.98 6.79 6.30
N ILE A 166 3.35 6.70 7.57
CA ILE A 166 4.38 7.53 8.21
C ILE A 166 5.58 6.64 8.57
N LEU A 167 6.76 7.06 8.12
CA LEU A 167 8.02 6.33 8.29
C LEU A 167 9.07 7.19 9.00
N ASP A 168 9.82 6.59 9.92
CA ASP A 168 11.06 7.21 10.40
C ASP A 168 12.18 7.08 9.36
N ASP A 169 12.23 5.96 8.63
CA ASP A 169 13.23 5.72 7.59
C ASP A 169 12.66 4.89 6.43
N LEU A 170 13.14 5.17 5.23
CA LEU A 170 12.80 4.44 4.00
C LEU A 170 14.08 3.95 3.35
N ASN A 171 14.31 2.64 3.38
CA ASN A 171 15.53 2.01 2.89
C ASN A 171 15.23 1.08 1.73
N ILE A 172 15.90 1.28 0.60
CA ILE A 172 15.77 0.41 -0.58
C ILE A 172 17.16 -0.07 -0.96
N ASN A 173 17.42 -1.36 -0.79
CA ASN A 173 18.73 -1.94 -1.03
C ASN A 173 19.19 -1.79 -2.49
N ASN A 174 20.50 -1.94 -2.71
CA ASN A 174 21.05 -1.92 -4.06
C ASN A 174 20.48 -3.06 -4.91
N GLY A 175 20.05 -2.74 -6.13
CA GLY A 175 19.36 -3.69 -7.02
C GLY A 175 17.89 -3.94 -6.70
N ALA A 176 17.33 -3.27 -5.67
CA ALA A 176 15.91 -3.31 -5.35
C ALA A 176 15.19 -2.01 -5.78
N SER A 177 13.85 -2.05 -5.81
CA SER A 177 13.00 -0.89 -6.08
C SER A 177 11.67 -0.95 -5.33
N LEU A 178 11.11 0.22 -5.02
CA LEU A 178 9.76 0.35 -4.46
C LEU A 178 8.80 0.86 -5.53
N ARG A 179 7.74 0.08 -5.78
CA ARG A 179 6.62 0.48 -6.63
C ARG A 179 5.45 0.90 -5.75
N ILE A 180 5.02 2.15 -5.90
CA ILE A 180 3.86 2.71 -5.23
C ILE A 180 2.67 2.61 -6.18
N MET A 181 1.58 2.03 -5.71
CA MET A 181 0.36 1.79 -6.50
C MET A 181 -0.82 2.56 -5.91
N ARG A 182 -1.73 2.97 -6.79
CA ARG A 182 -3.03 3.57 -6.43
C ARG A 182 -2.91 4.82 -5.55
N TRP A 183 -1.80 5.54 -5.68
CA TRP A 183 -1.61 6.83 -5.04
C TRP A 183 -2.39 7.90 -5.81
N GLU A 184 -3.08 8.77 -5.08
CA GLU A 184 -3.75 9.93 -5.63
C GLU A 184 -3.36 11.23 -4.91
N GLU A 185 -3.13 12.27 -5.72
CA GLU A 185 -2.73 13.60 -5.27
C GLU A 185 -3.76 14.20 -4.31
N GLY A 186 -3.28 14.84 -3.24
CA GLY A 186 -4.12 15.59 -2.30
C GLY A 186 -4.83 14.76 -1.23
N ARG A 187 -4.84 13.42 -1.35
CA ARG A 187 -5.44 12.53 -0.34
C ARG A 187 -4.50 11.47 0.22
N ASP A 188 -3.53 11.00 -0.57
CA ASP A 188 -2.63 9.92 -0.19
C ASP A 188 -1.24 10.45 0.14
N PHE A 189 -0.72 10.04 1.30
CA PHE A 189 0.54 10.55 1.82
C PHE A 189 1.47 9.40 2.21
N LEU A 190 2.66 9.39 1.60
CA LEU A 190 3.80 8.61 2.10
C LEU A 190 4.78 9.60 2.73
N LEU A 191 4.76 9.65 4.06
CA LEU A 191 5.56 10.59 4.84
C LEU A 191 6.82 9.91 5.36
N VAL A 192 7.97 10.56 5.18
CA VAL A 192 9.27 10.08 5.68
C VAL A 192 9.94 11.20 6.47
N ARG A 193 10.50 10.89 7.65
CA ARG A 193 11.18 11.90 8.46
C ARG A 193 12.31 12.58 7.69
N LYS A 194 12.47 13.89 7.91
CA LYS A 194 13.53 14.70 7.27
C LYS A 194 14.95 14.25 7.62
N ASN A 195 15.13 13.58 8.77
CA ASN A 195 16.41 13.04 9.21
C ASN A 195 16.62 11.56 8.82
N SER A 196 15.78 10.99 7.95
CA SER A 196 15.99 9.65 7.39
C SER A 196 17.37 9.56 6.75
N LYS A 197 18.10 8.49 7.10
CA LYS A 197 19.47 8.27 6.63
C LYS A 197 19.51 7.75 5.19
N HIS A 198 18.44 7.10 4.74
CA HIS A 198 18.39 6.38 3.47
C HIS A 198 17.52 7.05 2.41
N LEU A 199 16.66 8.04 2.77
CA LEU A 199 15.69 8.63 1.86
C LEU A 199 16.30 9.17 0.56
N ALA A 200 17.43 9.88 0.64
CA ALA A 200 18.07 10.47 -0.54
C ALA A 200 18.48 9.42 -1.58
N ASP A 201 18.89 8.23 -1.13
CA ASP A 201 19.20 7.11 -2.02
C ASP A 201 17.93 6.37 -2.46
N ALA A 202 16.99 6.16 -1.52
CA ALA A 202 15.71 5.52 -1.80
C ALA A 202 14.92 6.24 -2.90
N MET A 203 14.92 7.57 -2.94
CA MET A 203 14.23 8.36 -3.98
C MET A 203 14.66 7.99 -5.41
N LYS A 204 15.89 7.51 -5.60
CA LYS A 204 16.38 7.06 -6.92
C LYS A 204 15.79 5.72 -7.35
N LYS A 205 15.09 5.03 -6.46
CA LYS A 205 14.63 3.64 -6.61
C LYS A 205 13.11 3.51 -6.46
N ILE A 206 12.40 4.63 -6.38
CA ILE A 206 10.94 4.68 -6.28
C ILE A 206 10.31 4.91 -7.66
N THR A 207 9.15 4.29 -7.88
CA THR A 207 8.26 4.56 -9.01
C THR A 207 6.83 4.65 -8.49
N ILE A 208 6.04 5.61 -8.97
CA ILE A 208 4.60 5.69 -8.72
C ILE A 208 3.87 5.31 -10.01
N ASP A 209 2.91 4.39 -9.92
CA ASP A 209 2.14 3.94 -11.08
C ASP A 209 1.43 5.10 -11.78
N GLY A 210 1.54 5.16 -13.10
CA GLY A 210 0.98 6.23 -13.92
C GLY A 210 1.88 7.46 -14.08
N TRP A 211 3.04 7.49 -13.41
CA TRP A 211 3.95 8.63 -13.40
C TRP A 211 5.35 8.26 -13.89
N ALA A 212 5.99 9.17 -14.60
CA ALA A 212 7.38 8.99 -15.02
C ALA A 212 8.32 9.13 -13.81
N LYS A 213 9.46 8.43 -13.83
CA LYS A 213 10.37 8.41 -12.68
C LYS A 213 10.91 9.79 -12.30
N ASN A 214 11.17 10.65 -13.29
CA ASN A 214 11.62 12.03 -13.10
C ASN A 214 10.53 12.97 -12.55
N GLN A 215 9.29 12.49 -12.44
CA GLN A 215 8.16 13.25 -11.89
C GLN A 215 7.93 12.99 -10.40
N VAL A 216 8.66 12.05 -9.79
CA VAL A 216 8.57 11.74 -8.35
C VAL A 216 9.53 12.63 -7.58
N TYR A 217 9.04 13.36 -6.58
CA TYR A 217 9.82 14.35 -5.83
C TYR A 217 9.44 14.38 -4.34
N LEU A 218 10.29 15.04 -3.55
CA LEU A 218 10.00 15.34 -2.14
C LEU A 218 9.37 16.72 -2.02
N LYS A 219 8.23 16.79 -1.32
CA LYS A 219 7.57 18.04 -0.96
C LYS A 219 7.61 18.23 0.55
N ASP A 220 7.86 19.47 0.97
CA ASP A 220 7.79 19.83 2.40
C ASP A 220 6.36 19.61 2.90
N TYR A 221 6.20 18.74 3.91
CA TYR A 221 4.90 18.46 4.50
C TYR A 221 4.72 19.27 5.79
N ASP A 222 5.64 19.09 6.74
CA ASP A 222 5.71 19.85 7.98
C ASP A 222 7.16 19.97 8.47
N LYS A 223 7.38 20.41 9.71
CA LYS A 223 8.72 20.57 10.29
C LYS A 223 9.53 19.27 10.39
N ASP A 224 8.87 18.11 10.49
CA ASP A 224 9.49 16.82 10.79
C ASP A 224 9.51 15.86 9.58
N TYR A 225 8.63 16.05 8.60
CA TYR A 225 8.39 15.09 7.51
C TYR A 225 8.48 15.70 6.11
N TRP A 226 8.99 14.89 5.18
CA TRP A 226 8.80 15.04 3.73
C TRP A 226 7.62 14.19 3.28
N SER A 227 6.88 14.66 2.28
CA SER A 227 5.90 13.88 1.50
C SER A 227 6.54 13.42 0.18
N ILE A 228 6.41 12.14 -0.17
CA ILE A 228 6.79 11.61 -1.49
C ILE A 228 5.59 11.77 -2.42
N GLU A 229 5.72 12.64 -3.43
CA GLU A 229 4.63 12.99 -4.36
C GLU A 229 5.07 12.79 -5.83
N ALA A 230 4.09 12.85 -6.74
CA ALA A 230 4.32 12.95 -8.18
C ALA A 230 3.55 14.13 -8.78
N ALA A 231 4.10 14.76 -9.82
CA ALA A 231 3.44 15.83 -10.56
C ALA A 231 3.72 15.73 -12.06
N PRO A 232 2.78 16.12 -12.95
CA PRO A 232 3.01 16.07 -14.40
C PRO A 232 4.15 16.99 -14.80
N GLU A 233 4.86 16.65 -15.87
CA GLU A 233 5.78 17.61 -16.49
C GLU A 233 5.01 18.88 -16.90
N PRO A 234 5.63 20.08 -16.85
CA PRO A 234 5.00 21.32 -17.31
C PRO A 234 4.44 21.23 -18.74
N ALA A 235 5.03 20.37 -19.59
CA ALA A 235 4.55 20.11 -20.94
C ALA A 235 3.16 19.43 -20.98
N THR A 236 2.80 18.61 -19.98
CA THR A 236 1.47 17.98 -19.89
C THR A 236 0.40 19.03 -19.59
N TYR A 237 0.68 19.97 -18.67
CA TYR A 237 -0.20 21.12 -18.44
C TYR A 237 -0.23 22.05 -19.67
N GLY A 238 0.92 22.27 -20.32
CA GLY A 238 1.02 23.04 -21.56
C GLY A 238 0.17 22.45 -22.69
N ALA A 239 0.18 21.13 -22.87
CA ALA A 239 -0.63 20.44 -23.87
C ALA A 239 -2.13 20.53 -23.57
N LEU A 240 -2.52 20.38 -22.29
CA LEU A 240 -3.92 20.50 -21.85
C LEU A 240 -4.45 21.93 -22.07
N LEU A 241 -3.66 22.94 -21.67
CA LEU A 241 -3.99 24.36 -21.86
C LEU A 241 -4.03 24.74 -23.35
N SER A 242 -3.10 24.23 -24.16
CA SER A 242 -3.06 24.45 -25.61
C SER A 242 -4.28 23.83 -26.30
N GLY A 243 -4.68 22.62 -25.90
CA GLY A 243 -5.89 21.96 -26.40
C GLY A 243 -7.17 22.74 -26.10
N LEU A 244 -7.31 23.26 -24.87
CA LEU A 244 -8.43 24.11 -24.48
C LEU A 244 -8.45 25.44 -25.25
N GLY A 245 -7.30 26.07 -25.44
CA GLY A 245 -7.17 27.31 -26.21
C GLY A 245 -7.59 27.14 -27.68
N LEU A 246 -7.17 26.05 -28.32
CA LEU A 246 -7.56 25.71 -29.70
C LEU A 246 -9.06 25.40 -29.80
N GLY A 247 -9.62 24.66 -28.83
CA GLY A 247 -11.06 24.37 -28.77
C GLY A 247 -11.92 25.64 -28.68
N LEU A 248 -11.55 26.58 -27.81
CA LEU A 248 -12.22 27.87 -27.67
C LEU A 248 -12.11 28.74 -28.93
N ALA A 249 -10.95 28.75 -29.60
CA ALA A 249 -10.75 29.49 -30.85
C ALA A 249 -11.63 28.96 -32.00
N VAL A 250 -11.73 27.63 -32.13
CA VAL A 250 -12.59 26.98 -33.13
C VAL A 250 -14.07 27.23 -32.83
N TRP A 251 -14.48 27.16 -31.57
CA TRP A 251 -15.86 27.45 -31.16
C TRP A 251 -16.25 28.91 -31.45
N ARG A 252 -15.37 29.88 -31.15
CA ARG A 252 -15.60 31.30 -31.48
C ARG A 252 -15.72 31.54 -32.99
N LYS A 253 -14.94 30.84 -33.82
CA LYS A 253 -15.06 30.94 -35.29
C LYS A 253 -16.41 30.40 -35.79
N ARG A 254 -16.91 29.30 -35.21
CA ARG A 254 -18.22 28.73 -35.56
C ARG A 254 -19.41 29.60 -35.15
N GLN A 255 -19.31 30.34 -34.04
CA GLN A 255 -20.37 31.27 -33.64
C GLN A 255 -20.45 32.52 -34.54
N LYS A 256 -19.31 33.03 -35.04
CA LYS A 256 -19.32 34.16 -35.99
C LYS A 256 -19.91 33.80 -37.35
N GLY A 257 -19.71 32.57 -37.84
CA GLY A 257 -20.29 32.09 -39.11
C GLY A 257 -21.79 31.77 -39.04
N ARG A 258 -22.38 31.70 -37.83
CA ARG A 258 -23.80 31.37 -37.65
C ARG A 258 -24.71 32.60 -37.52
N ARG A 259 -24.13 33.81 -37.47
CA ARG A 259 -24.84 35.10 -37.35
C ARG A 259 -25.12 35.80 -38.69
N THR A 260 -24.75 35.22 -39.84
CA THR A 260 -24.84 35.87 -41.16
C THR A 260 -25.96 35.35 -42.08
N ASN A 261 -26.84 34.45 -41.62
CA ASN A 261 -27.89 33.86 -42.49
C ASN A 261 -29.34 34.30 -42.20
N GLU A 262 -29.57 35.34 -41.40
CA GLU A 262 -30.91 35.93 -41.20
C GLU A 262 -30.99 37.34 -41.81
N CYS A 263 -30.90 37.45 -43.14
CA CYS A 263 -31.43 38.59 -43.91
C CYS A 263 -31.34 38.29 -45.43
N ALA A 264 -32.18 37.39 -45.92
CA ALA A 264 -32.47 37.29 -47.35
C ALA A 264 -33.80 36.57 -47.59
N THR A 265 -34.90 37.27 -47.34
CA THR A 265 -36.21 36.93 -47.92
C THR A 265 -36.94 38.23 -48.25
N LYS A 266 -37.07 38.50 -49.55
CA LYS A 266 -38.13 39.31 -50.17
C LYS A 266 -38.64 38.52 -51.36
#